data_AF-A0A0D2MD71-F1
#
_entry.id   AF-A0A0D2MD71-F1
#
_cell.length_a   1.000
_cell.length_b   1.000
_cell.length_c   1.000
_cell.angle_alpha   90.00
_cell.angle_beta   90.00
_cell.angle_gamma   90.00
#
_symmetry.space_group_name_H-M   'P 1'
#
loop_
_entity.id
_entity.type
_entity.pdbx_description
1 polymer ?
#
loop_
_entity_poly.entity_id
_entity_poly.type
_entity_poly.pdbx_seq_one_letter_code
_entity_poly.pdbx_strand_id
1 'polypeptide(L)'
;MLRANADASGHQIFAAEEDIILRELEITDLFLHNTGALPEPLAAGGARALAAATLQLTNVLAAGSPFRTLQILKRHPGLLRLTPRDIGARVLALKLLLPSCNVGDLLYQKPALLLMDDLCKQASGGQAPNAGSRSRPRGGRMGRDACGGLGRARQGVVALAARRRRESSLAPALP
;
A
#
# COMPACT_ATOMS: atom_id res chain seq x y z
N MET A 1 20.65 15.34 11.62
CA MET A 1 20.50 14.33 10.55
C MET A 1 19.11 14.40 9.93
N LEU A 2 18.05 14.25 10.73
CA LEU A 2 16.66 14.26 10.26
C LEU A 2 16.30 15.56 9.52
N ARG A 3 16.61 16.73 10.09
CA ARG A 3 16.42 18.04 9.42
C ARG A 3 17.14 18.15 8.08
N ALA A 4 18.41 17.74 8.00
CA ALA A 4 19.17 17.78 6.75
C ALA A 4 18.53 16.92 5.64
N ASN A 5 17.94 15.77 5.99
CA ASN A 5 17.17 14.96 5.05
C ASN A 5 15.80 15.58 4.73
N ALA A 6 15.18 16.26 5.69
CA ALA A 6 13.91 16.96 5.52
C ALA A 6 14.06 18.11 4.53
N ASP A 7 15.11 18.93 4.69
CA ASP A 7 15.47 20.02 3.77
C ASP A 7 15.73 19.47 2.36
N ALA A 8 16.50 18.38 2.24
CA ALA A 8 16.78 17.73 0.96
C ALA A 8 15.55 17.12 0.27
N SER A 9 14.53 16.78 1.05
CA SER A 9 13.27 16.21 0.54
C SER A 9 12.13 17.24 0.45
N GLY A 10 12.39 18.50 0.79
CA GLY A 10 11.38 19.56 0.84
C GLY A 10 10.29 19.34 1.90
N HIS A 11 10.57 18.51 2.91
CA HIS A 11 9.64 18.24 4.01
C HIS A 11 9.91 19.18 5.19
N GLN A 12 8.88 19.78 5.75
CA GLN A 12 9.03 20.62 6.95
C GLN A 12 8.79 19.77 8.21
N ILE A 13 9.74 19.79 9.14
CA ILE A 13 9.60 19.15 10.44
C ILE A 13 9.48 20.23 11.51
N PHE A 14 8.42 20.17 12.30
CA PHE A 14 8.23 21.08 13.42
C PHE A 14 9.10 20.63 14.60
N ALA A 15 9.74 21.59 15.27
CA ALA A 15 10.63 21.30 16.40
C ALA A 15 9.93 20.50 17.52
N ALA A 16 8.64 20.74 17.74
CA ALA A 16 7.84 20.03 18.74
C ALA A 16 7.62 18.53 18.42
N GLU A 17 7.76 18.13 17.15
CA GLU A 17 7.54 16.74 16.70
C GLU A 17 8.85 15.99 16.47
N GLU A 18 9.98 16.70 16.40
CA GLU A 18 11.27 16.13 16.05
C GLU A 18 11.70 15.01 17.00
N ASP A 19 11.61 15.22 18.31
CA ASP A 19 11.97 14.22 19.31
C ASP A 19 11.11 12.95 19.20
N ILE A 20 9.82 13.12 18.90
CA ILE A 20 8.88 12.01 18.70
C ILE A 20 9.26 11.21 17.45
N ILE A 21 9.57 11.91 16.35
CA ILE A 21 9.96 11.28 15.09
C ILE A 21 11.30 10.55 15.22
N LEU A 22 12.28 11.16 15.91
CA LEU A 22 13.58 10.53 16.15
C LEU A 22 13.45 9.26 16.98
N ARG A 23 12.69 9.31 18.08
CA ARG A 23 12.44 8.12 18.90
C ARG A 23 11.71 7.03 18.12
N GLU A 24 10.74 7.40 17.29
CA GLU A 24 10.01 6.45 16.47
C GLU A 24 10.88 5.85 15.36
N LEU A 25 11.82 6.63 14.79
CA LEU A 25 12.82 6.13 13.85
C LEU A 25 13.70 5.06 14.48
N GLU A 26 14.21 5.29 15.70
CA GLU A 26 15.03 4.32 16.43
C GLU A 26 14.27 3.02 16.70
N ILE A 27 13.02 3.13 17.16
CA ILE A 27 12.15 1.96 17.40
C ILE A 27 11.89 1.19 16.09
N THR A 28 11.64 1.92 15.00
CA THR A 28 11.38 1.30 13.70
C THR A 28 12.63 0.63 13.15
N ASP A 29 13.80 1.26 13.27
CA ASP A 29 15.09 0.69 12.84
C ASP A 29 15.38 -0.63 13.58
N LEU A 30 15.24 -0.62 14.91
CA LEU A 30 15.39 -1.80 15.75
C LEU A 30 14.41 -2.92 15.35
N PHE A 31 13.14 -2.57 15.10
CA PHE A 31 12.13 -3.54 14.65
C PHE A 31 12.49 -4.16 13.30
N LEU A 32 12.93 -3.35 12.32
CA LEU A 32 13.27 -3.82 10.99
C LEU A 32 14.52 -4.70 10.99
N HIS A 33 15.52 -4.35 11.79
CA HIS A 33 16.71 -5.18 11.99
C HIS A 33 16.35 -6.53 12.62
N ASN A 34 15.57 -6.53 13.70
CA ASN A 34 15.18 -7.76 14.41
C ASN A 34 14.30 -8.70 13.57
N THR A 35 13.53 -8.15 12.62
CA THR A 35 12.65 -8.94 11.74
C THR A 35 13.33 -9.34 10.42
N GLY A 36 14.57 -8.91 10.18
CA GLY A 36 15.26 -9.12 8.89
C GLY A 36 14.54 -8.45 7.71
N ALA A 37 13.68 -7.47 8.00
CA ALA A 37 12.85 -6.81 7.00
C ALA A 37 13.52 -5.57 6.39
N LEU A 38 14.65 -5.13 6.95
CA LEU A 38 15.45 -4.03 6.42
C LEU A 38 16.18 -4.45 5.13
N PRO A 39 15.97 -3.76 4.00
CA PRO A 39 16.73 -4.03 2.78
C PRO A 39 18.22 -3.72 2.95
N GLU A 40 19.10 -4.52 2.34
CA GLU A 40 20.57 -4.33 2.32
C GLU A 40 21.04 -2.89 2.10
N PRO A 41 20.56 -2.13 1.09
CA PRO A 41 21.01 -0.75 0.89
C PRO A 41 20.66 0.19 2.06
N LEU A 42 19.58 -0.11 2.79
CA LEU A 42 19.18 0.63 3.99
C LEU A 42 19.98 0.16 5.21
N ALA A 43 20.26 -1.13 5.32
CA ALA A 43 21.08 -1.70 6.39
C ALA A 43 22.51 -1.12 6.37
N ALA A 44 23.12 -0.97 5.20
CA ALA A 44 24.45 -0.38 5.05
C ALA A 44 24.48 1.12 5.41
N GLY A 45 23.38 1.84 5.19
CA GLY A 45 23.27 3.27 5.50
C GLY A 45 22.71 3.59 6.89
N GLY A 46 22.28 2.58 7.64
CA GLY A 46 21.73 2.66 8.99
C GLY A 46 20.57 3.65 9.14
N ALA A 47 20.43 4.22 10.35
CA ALA A 47 19.36 5.14 10.70
C ALA A 47 19.24 6.37 9.78
N ARG A 48 20.36 6.83 9.16
CA ARG A 48 20.34 7.95 8.22
C ARG A 48 19.62 7.59 6.93
N ALA A 49 19.85 6.39 6.40
CA ALA A 49 19.20 5.93 5.18
C ALA A 49 17.71 5.65 5.44
N LEU A 50 17.37 5.09 6.61
CA LEU A 50 15.98 4.91 7.01
C LEU A 50 15.23 6.24 7.14
N ALA A 51 15.84 7.26 7.74
CA ALA A 51 15.24 8.60 7.85
C ALA A 51 14.99 9.23 6.47
N ALA A 52 15.96 9.13 5.55
CA ALA A 52 15.81 9.62 4.19
C ALA A 52 14.67 8.89 3.45
N ALA A 53 14.61 7.56 3.53
CA ALA A 53 13.55 6.76 2.92
C ALA A 53 12.17 7.11 3.52
N THR A 54 12.09 7.27 4.84
CA THR A 54 10.85 7.66 5.53
C THR A 54 10.33 9.01 5.03
N LEU A 55 11.18 10.00 4.89
CA LEU A 55 10.78 11.33 4.41
C LEU A 55 10.34 11.31 2.95
N GLN A 56 11.07 10.60 2.08
CA GLN A 56 10.65 10.41 0.69
C GLN A 56 9.27 9.73 0.60
N LEU A 57 9.06 8.68 1.39
CA LEU A 57 7.78 7.97 1.42
C LEU A 57 6.65 8.83 1.99
N THR A 58 6.94 9.69 2.97
CA THR A 58 5.94 10.60 3.54
C THR A 58 5.36 11.53 2.48
N ASN A 59 6.23 12.05 1.61
CA ASN A 59 5.81 12.91 0.51
C ASN A 59 5.00 12.15 -0.54
N VAL A 60 5.44 10.93 -0.92
CA VAL A 60 4.77 10.12 -1.95
C VAL A 60 3.40 9.60 -1.47
N LEU A 61 3.31 9.15 -0.23
CA LEU A 61 2.07 8.63 0.36
C LEU A 61 1.07 9.74 0.70
N ALA A 62 1.51 11.01 0.70
CA ALA A 62 0.76 12.12 1.28
C ALA A 62 0.25 11.78 2.69
N ALA A 63 1.07 11.09 3.48
CA ALA A 63 0.70 10.58 4.80
C ALA A 63 0.54 11.69 5.85
N GLY A 64 0.91 12.94 5.51
CA GLY A 64 0.77 14.11 6.38
C GLY A 64 1.90 14.25 7.41
N SER A 65 2.48 13.15 7.91
CA SER A 65 3.63 13.22 8.81
C SER A 65 4.61 12.04 8.69
N PRO A 66 5.91 12.24 8.97
CA PRO A 66 6.90 11.16 9.00
C PRO A 66 6.58 10.11 10.04
N PHE A 67 6.04 10.52 11.20
CA PHE A 67 5.57 9.62 12.23
C PHE A 67 4.53 8.62 11.68
N ARG A 68 3.54 9.12 10.93
CA ARG A 68 2.51 8.25 10.32
C ARG A 68 3.13 7.26 9.33
N THR A 69 4.11 7.70 8.54
CA THR A 69 4.86 6.83 7.62
C THR A 69 5.61 5.73 8.37
N LEU A 70 6.26 6.03 9.49
CA LEU A 70 6.93 5.02 10.32
C LEU A 70 5.95 3.97 10.86
N GLN A 71 4.76 4.38 11.31
CA GLN A 71 3.71 3.44 11.72
C GLN A 71 3.23 2.55 10.56
N ILE A 72 3.22 3.06 9.33
CA ILE A 72 2.94 2.26 8.13
C ILE A 72 4.06 1.24 7.89
N LEU A 73 5.33 1.67 7.96
CA LEU A 73 6.49 0.82 7.73
C LEU A 73 6.62 -0.33 8.74
N LYS A 74 6.32 -0.08 10.01
CA LYS A 74 6.30 -1.15 11.03
C LYS A 74 5.27 -2.24 10.71
N ARG A 75 4.10 -1.85 10.19
CA ARG A 75 3.03 -2.80 9.82
C ARG A 75 3.32 -3.51 8.50
N HIS A 76 3.96 -2.82 7.56
CA HIS A 76 4.23 -3.33 6.21
C HIS A 76 5.64 -2.95 5.75
N PRO A 77 6.68 -3.62 6.26
CA PRO A 77 8.06 -3.29 5.94
C PRO A 77 8.43 -3.61 4.49
N GLY A 78 7.66 -4.47 3.82
CA GLY A 78 7.83 -4.75 2.39
C GLY A 78 7.74 -3.53 1.48
N LEU A 79 7.16 -2.41 1.96
CA LEU A 79 7.14 -1.14 1.23
C LEU A 79 8.55 -0.57 1.00
N LEU A 80 9.51 -0.87 1.88
CA LEU A 80 10.90 -0.44 1.73
C LEU A 80 11.62 -1.09 0.54
N ARG A 81 11.05 -2.17 -0.01
CA ARG A 81 11.59 -2.85 -1.20
C ARG A 81 11.11 -2.23 -2.51
N LEU A 82 10.09 -1.37 -2.45
CA LEU A 82 9.56 -0.69 -3.63
C LEU A 82 10.30 0.62 -3.85
N THR A 83 10.43 1.03 -5.11
CA THR A 83 10.97 2.35 -5.41
C THR A 83 9.92 3.43 -5.10
N PRO A 84 10.33 4.65 -4.73
CA PRO A 84 9.39 5.77 -4.54
C PRO A 84 8.53 6.03 -5.78
N ARG A 85 9.06 5.76 -6.98
CA ARG A 85 8.35 5.87 -8.26
C ARG A 85 7.22 4.85 -8.36
N ASP A 86 7.47 3.59 -8.00
CA ASP A 86 6.46 2.53 -8.04
C ASP A 86 5.33 2.79 -7.05
N ILE A 87 5.68 3.24 -5.85
CA ILE A 87 4.71 3.64 -4.83
C ILE A 87 3.88 4.82 -5.35
N GLY A 88 4.51 5.85 -5.92
CA GLY A 88 3.82 7.00 -6.50
C GLY A 88 2.84 6.61 -7.61
N ALA A 89 3.24 5.70 -8.50
CA ALA A 89 2.37 5.18 -9.55
C ALA A 89 1.14 4.43 -8.97
N ARG A 90 1.35 3.60 -7.94
CA ARG A 90 0.27 2.87 -7.26
C ARG A 90 -0.67 3.82 -6.49
N VAL A 91 -0.13 4.84 -5.82
CA VAL A 91 -0.92 5.89 -5.16
C VAL A 91 -1.75 6.66 -6.18
N LEU A 92 -1.18 7.03 -7.33
CA LEU A 92 -1.89 7.70 -8.42
C LEU A 92 -3.02 6.82 -8.96
N ALA A 93 -2.76 5.54 -9.21
CA ALA A 93 -3.78 4.59 -9.66
C ALA A 93 -4.94 4.49 -8.66
N LEU A 94 -4.66 4.46 -7.36
CA LEU A 94 -5.70 4.47 -6.33
C LEU A 94 -6.51 5.78 -6.33
N LYS A 95 -5.87 6.94 -6.54
CA LYS A 95 -6.56 8.23 -6.66
C LYS A 95 -7.48 8.26 -7.89
N LEU A 96 -7.07 7.67 -9.00
CA LEU A 96 -7.89 7.59 -10.21
C LEU A 96 -9.08 6.63 -10.07
N LEU A 97 -8.89 5.50 -9.37
CA LEU A 97 -9.95 4.51 -9.12
C LEU A 97 -10.95 4.96 -8.04
N LEU A 98 -10.48 5.72 -7.05
CA LEU A 98 -11.27 6.18 -5.90
C LEU A 98 -11.16 7.70 -5.73
N PRO A 99 -11.69 8.50 -6.68
CA PRO A 99 -11.47 9.95 -6.70
C PRO A 99 -12.07 10.69 -5.50
N SER A 100 -13.12 10.14 -4.89
CA SER A 100 -13.76 10.71 -3.70
C SER A 100 -13.12 10.27 -2.37
N CYS A 101 -12.11 9.40 -2.40
CA CYS A 101 -11.49 8.84 -1.21
C CYS A 101 -10.23 9.61 -0.83
N ASN A 102 -10.04 9.86 0.47
CA ASN A 102 -8.74 10.29 0.97
C ASN A 102 -7.76 9.10 0.95
N VAL A 103 -6.97 9.00 -0.12
CA VAL A 103 -6.01 7.92 -0.32
C VAL A 103 -4.97 7.86 0.79
N GLY A 104 -4.58 8.98 1.40
CA GLY A 104 -3.64 8.98 2.53
C GLY A 104 -4.20 8.22 3.74
N ASP A 105 -5.48 8.46 4.08
CA ASP A 105 -6.15 7.76 5.17
C ASP A 105 -6.41 6.28 4.85
N LEU A 106 -6.81 6.00 3.61
CA LEU A 106 -6.97 4.62 3.13
C LEU A 106 -5.66 3.84 3.25
N LEU A 107 -4.54 4.43 2.83
CA LEU A 107 -3.23 3.80 2.89
C LEU A 107 -2.72 3.67 4.31
N TYR A 108 -3.08 4.58 5.21
CA TYR A 108 -2.79 4.39 6.63
C TYR A 108 -3.55 3.21 7.24
N GLN A 109 -4.78 2.97 6.82
CA GLN A 109 -5.59 1.85 7.31
C GLN A 109 -5.19 0.52 6.64
N LYS A 110 -4.86 0.55 5.35
CA LYS A 110 -4.56 -0.65 4.55
C LYS A 110 -3.34 -0.44 3.63
N PRO A 111 -2.11 -0.41 4.18
CA PRO A 111 -0.91 -0.20 3.37
C PRO A 111 -0.63 -1.31 2.35
N ALA A 112 -1.14 -2.53 2.61
CA ALA A 112 -1.01 -3.68 1.72
C ALA A 112 -1.56 -3.45 0.30
N LEU A 113 -2.45 -2.46 0.10
CA LEU A 113 -2.91 -2.08 -1.24
C LEU A 113 -1.74 -1.73 -2.16
N LEU A 114 -0.70 -1.09 -1.63
CA LEU A 114 0.49 -0.72 -2.40
C LEU A 114 1.38 -1.90 -2.75
N LEU A 115 1.13 -3.10 -2.24
CA LEU A 115 1.88 -4.31 -2.55
C LEU A 115 1.16 -5.17 -3.60
N MET A 116 -0.03 -4.78 -4.06
CA MET A 116 -0.78 -5.51 -5.08
C MET A 116 -0.24 -5.20 -6.48
N ASP A 117 0.16 -6.24 -7.21
CA ASP A 117 0.78 -6.12 -8.54
C ASP A 117 -0.20 -5.71 -9.66
N ASP A 118 -1.49 -5.82 -9.41
CA ASP A 118 -2.52 -5.62 -10.45
C ASP A 118 -3.03 -4.18 -10.55
N LEU A 119 -2.72 -3.30 -9.57
CA LEU A 119 -3.23 -1.92 -9.55
C LEU A 119 -2.71 -1.07 -10.73
N CYS A 120 -1.45 -1.25 -11.13
CA CYS A 120 -0.88 -0.53 -12.27
C CYS A 120 -1.35 -1.10 -13.62
N LYS A 121 -1.70 -2.40 -13.68
CA LYS A 121 -2.18 -3.07 -14.90
C LYS A 121 -3.60 -2.65 -15.27
N GLN A 122 -4.41 -2.20 -14.31
CA GLN A 122 -5.79 -1.75 -14.58
C GLN A 122 -5.89 -0.28 -15.00
N ALA A 123 -4.93 0.56 -14.62
CA ALA A 123 -4.93 1.98 -14.95
C ALA A 123 -4.40 2.28 -16.37
N SER A 124 -3.71 1.32 -17.01
CA SER A 124 -3.05 1.46 -18.30
C SER A 124 -3.72 0.62 -19.39
N GLY A 125 -5.00 0.86 -19.65
CA GLY A 125 -5.67 0.39 -20.87
C GLY A 125 -6.15 -1.07 -20.85
N GLY A 126 -7.35 -1.27 -21.38
CA GLY A 126 -7.98 -2.57 -21.50
C GLY A 126 -7.11 -3.58 -22.26
N GLN A 127 -6.84 -4.71 -21.61
CA GLN A 127 -6.49 -5.94 -22.30
C GLN A 127 -7.62 -6.93 -22.06
N ALA A 128 -8.48 -7.06 -23.07
CA ALA A 128 -9.44 -8.15 -23.15
C ALA A 128 -8.70 -9.49 -23.00
N PRO A 129 -9.20 -10.44 -22.18
CA PRO A 129 -8.62 -11.76 -22.13
C PRO A 129 -8.93 -12.46 -23.46
N ASN A 130 -7.97 -12.48 -24.37
CA ASN A 130 -8.11 -13.27 -25.58
C ASN A 130 -7.94 -14.74 -25.20
N ALA A 131 -9.08 -15.38 -24.94
CA ALA A 131 -9.21 -16.81 -24.97
C ALA A 131 -8.94 -17.31 -26.39
N GLY A 132 -8.07 -18.31 -26.56
CA GLY A 132 -8.13 -19.18 -27.73
C GLY A 132 -6.80 -19.50 -28.39
N SER A 133 -6.10 -20.50 -27.88
CA SER A 133 -5.36 -21.45 -28.72
C SER A 133 -5.33 -22.80 -28.03
N ARG A 134 -6.38 -23.59 -28.28
CA ARG A 134 -6.42 -25.03 -28.01
C ARG A 134 -5.47 -25.72 -28.98
N SER A 135 -4.28 -26.09 -28.53
CA SER A 135 -3.51 -27.18 -29.15
C SER A 135 -3.74 -28.45 -28.32
N ARG A 136 -4.35 -29.46 -28.96
CA ARG A 136 -4.46 -30.82 -28.44
C ARG A 136 -3.06 -31.47 -28.42
N PRO A 137 -2.77 -32.34 -27.43
CA PRO A 137 -1.96 -33.51 -27.69
C PRO A 137 -2.79 -34.78 -27.52
N ARG A 138 -2.70 -35.66 -28.53
CA ARG A 138 -3.15 -37.05 -28.49
C ARG A 138 -2.15 -37.87 -27.66
N GLY A 139 -2.68 -38.64 -26.70
CA GLY A 139 -2.28 -40.02 -26.35
C GLY A 139 -0.87 -40.26 -25.81
N GLY A 140 -0.78 -40.67 -24.54
CA GLY A 140 0.45 -41.29 -23.98
C GLY A 140 0.36 -41.59 -22.49
N ARG A 141 0.06 -42.85 -22.18
CA ARG A 141 -0.02 -43.55 -20.88
C ARG A 141 0.84 -43.08 -19.68
N MET A 142 0.17 -43.15 -18.51
CA MET A 142 0.59 -43.72 -17.21
C MET A 142 1.70 -43.04 -16.40
N GLY A 143 1.31 -42.51 -15.22
CA GLY A 143 2.25 -42.15 -14.16
C GLY A 143 1.62 -41.33 -13.04
N ARG A 144 1.13 -42.03 -12.02
CA ARG A 144 0.89 -41.69 -10.60
C ARG A 144 0.93 -40.22 -10.10
N ASP A 145 -0.04 -40.00 -9.21
CA ASP A 145 -0.06 -39.14 -8.03
C ASP A 145 -0.34 -37.63 -8.14
N ALA A 146 -1.18 -37.21 -7.19
CA ALA A 146 -1.43 -35.87 -6.65
C ALA A 146 -2.66 -35.08 -7.14
N CYS A 147 -3.35 -34.56 -6.11
CA CYS A 147 -4.26 -33.41 -6.08
C CYS A 147 -5.72 -33.64 -6.51
N GLY A 148 -6.52 -34.03 -5.52
CA GLY A 148 -7.96 -33.82 -5.51
C GLY A 148 -8.28 -32.32 -5.57
N GLY A 149 -8.84 -31.91 -6.70
CA GLY A 149 -9.50 -30.62 -6.87
C GLY A 149 -10.98 -30.73 -6.57
N LEU A 150 -11.48 -29.77 -5.78
CA LEU A 150 -12.84 -29.25 -5.84
C LEU A 150 -12.63 -27.73 -5.96
N GLY A 151 -12.97 -27.04 -7.04
CA GLY A 151 -14.13 -27.23 -7.89
C GLY A 151 -15.25 -26.31 -7.42
N ARG A 152 -15.30 -25.11 -8.01
CA ARG A 152 -16.47 -24.21 -8.12
C ARG A 152 -17.04 -23.58 -6.83
N ALA A 153 -16.88 -22.26 -6.75
CA ALA A 153 -18.02 -21.34 -6.56
C ALA A 153 -17.61 -19.92 -7.00
N ARG A 154 -17.82 -19.60 -8.28
CA ARG A 154 -18.00 -18.22 -8.75
C ARG A 154 -19.49 -18.01 -8.92
N GLN A 155 -20.12 -17.21 -8.05
CA GLN A 155 -21.37 -16.47 -8.28
C GLN A 155 -21.69 -15.68 -7.00
N GLY A 156 -21.97 -14.38 -7.13
CA GLY A 156 -22.39 -13.54 -6.01
C GLY A 156 -21.88 -12.10 -6.04
N VAL A 157 -21.95 -11.43 -7.18
CA VAL A 157 -21.95 -9.95 -7.21
C VAL A 157 -23.42 -9.53 -7.19
N VAL A 158 -23.70 -8.42 -6.49
CA VAL A 158 -24.96 -7.67 -6.44
C VAL A 158 -25.97 -8.16 -5.39
N ALA A 159 -25.86 -7.69 -4.15
CA ALA A 159 -27.01 -7.30 -3.30
C ALA A 159 -26.55 -6.78 -1.92
N LEU A 160 -26.02 -5.55 -1.82
CA LEU A 160 -26.06 -4.81 -0.54
C LEU A 160 -25.88 -3.29 -0.72
N ALA A 161 -26.61 -2.68 -1.66
CA ALA A 161 -26.57 -1.23 -1.91
C ALA A 161 -27.97 -0.58 -1.95
N ALA A 162 -28.98 -1.16 -1.30
CA ALA A 162 -30.36 -0.65 -1.37
C ALA A 162 -31.14 -0.71 -0.04
N ARG A 163 -30.52 -0.42 1.11
CA ARG A 163 -31.25 -0.41 2.40
C ARG A 163 -30.81 0.60 3.46
N ARG A 164 -30.36 1.80 3.06
CA ARG A 164 -30.21 2.98 3.95
C ARG A 164 -30.52 4.30 3.23
N ARG A 165 -31.68 4.36 2.57
CA ARG A 165 -32.26 5.59 1.97
C ARG A 165 -33.75 5.75 2.32
N ARG A 166 -34.14 5.37 3.53
CA ARG A 166 -35.38 5.76 4.19
C ARG A 166 -35.05 5.81 5.68
N GLU A 167 -35.49 6.84 6.39
CA GLU A 167 -35.09 7.21 7.76
C GLU A 167 -33.69 7.86 7.76
N SER A 168 -33.52 9.18 7.70
CA SER A 168 -34.08 10.17 8.61
C SER A 168 -34.31 11.50 7.88
N SER A 169 -35.52 11.70 7.36
CA SER A 169 -36.10 13.04 7.30
C SER A 169 -36.73 13.29 8.66
N LEU A 170 -36.12 14.15 9.46
CA LEU A 170 -36.75 14.80 10.60
C LEU A 170 -35.87 15.99 10.97
N ALA A 171 -36.11 17.11 10.28
CA ALA A 171 -35.87 18.42 10.85
C ALA A 171 -36.79 18.60 12.06
N PRO A 172 -36.38 19.44 13.02
CA PRO A 172 -37.33 20.40 13.53
C PRO A 172 -36.81 21.82 13.35
N ALA A 173 -37.77 22.67 13.01
CA ALA A 173 -37.66 24.10 12.90
C ALA A 173 -37.57 24.75 14.28
N LEU A 174 -36.74 25.82 14.35
CA LEU A 174 -36.99 27.10 15.06
C LEU A 174 -37.16 27.01 16.60
N PRO A 175 -37.11 28.12 17.36
CA PRO A 175 -37.28 29.55 17.04
C PRO A 175 -36.01 30.34 16.72
#